data_AF-A0AAJ7DUV9-F1
#
_entry.id   AF-A0AAJ7DUV9-F1
#
_cell.length_a   1.000
_cell.length_b   1.000
_cell.length_c   1.000
_cell.angle_alpha   90.00
_cell.angle_beta   90.00
_cell.angle_gamma   90.00
#
_symmetry.space_group_name_H-M   'P 1'
#
loop_
_entity.id
_entity.type
_entity.pdbx_description
1 polymer ?
#
loop_
_entity_poly.entity_id
_entity_poly.type
_entity_poly.pdbx_seq_one_letter_code
_entity_poly.pdbx_strand_id
1 'polypeptide(L)'
;MLTQRCILPHTASDIFSVTFLLIIVPLIYWFELWIVLPELYEYGTSPHIFHCCLGSFIMLNVVGNFTYTVLCDTSIRQVLIPTNKGDIKEGWRFCRICELIGPPRSWHCDICNICIVKRDHHCIFTACCVGHCNQRYFLMFIFYLFISTLY
;
A
#
# COMPACT_ATOMS: atom_id res chain seq x y z
N MET A 1 14.05 9.81 -0.30
CA MET A 1 12.83 8.99 -0.47
C MET A 1 12.37 9.20 -1.90
N LEU A 2 12.76 8.31 -2.82
CA LEU A 2 12.46 8.43 -4.24
C LEU A 2 11.01 7.97 -4.45
N THR A 3 10.17 8.87 -4.95
CA THR A 3 8.77 8.61 -5.27
C THR A 3 8.66 7.55 -6.35
N GLN A 4 7.79 6.56 -6.14
CA GLN A 4 7.44 5.57 -7.17
C GLN A 4 6.95 6.33 -8.42
N ARG A 5 7.56 6.11 -9.60
CA ARG A 5 7.10 6.78 -10.85
C ARG A 5 5.81 6.19 -11.44
N CYS A 6 5.31 5.09 -10.86
CA CYS A 6 4.02 4.48 -11.18
C CYS A 6 3.04 4.69 -10.04
N ILE A 7 2.53 5.92 -9.88
CA ILE A 7 1.47 6.25 -8.90
C ILE A 7 0.08 5.92 -9.46
N LEU A 8 -0.03 5.82 -10.80
CA LEU A 8 -1.31 5.68 -11.47
C LEU A 8 -1.71 4.20 -11.65
N PRO A 9 -2.99 3.86 -11.45
CA PRO A 9 -3.57 2.58 -11.81
C PRO A 9 -3.26 2.18 -13.25
N HIS A 10 -2.84 0.93 -13.46
CA HIS A 10 -2.43 0.43 -14.77
C HIS A 10 -3.54 -0.34 -15.49
N THR A 11 -4.40 -1.02 -14.72
CA THR A 11 -5.49 -1.84 -15.25
C THR A 11 -6.85 -1.26 -14.87
N ALA A 12 -7.91 -1.62 -15.62
CA ALA A 12 -9.27 -1.25 -15.25
C ALA A 12 -9.66 -1.78 -13.86
N SER A 13 -9.14 -2.95 -13.48
CA SER A 13 -9.32 -3.50 -12.12
C SER A 13 -8.65 -2.63 -11.07
N ASP A 14 -7.44 -2.14 -11.32
CA ASP A 14 -6.75 -1.22 -10.40
C ASP A 14 -7.59 0.05 -10.20
N ILE A 15 -8.08 0.65 -11.30
CA ILE A 15 -8.89 1.87 -11.26
C ILE A 15 -10.15 1.61 -10.43
N PHE A 16 -10.90 0.57 -10.78
CA PHE A 16 -12.15 0.26 -10.10
C PHE A 16 -11.94 -0.02 -8.60
N SER A 17 -10.96 -0.85 -8.24
CA SER A 17 -10.70 -1.23 -6.85
C SER A 17 -10.17 -0.07 -6.01
N VAL A 18 -9.25 0.74 -6.54
CA VAL A 18 -8.74 1.93 -5.85
C VAL A 18 -9.83 2.98 -5.69
N THR A 19 -10.60 3.26 -6.75
CA THR A 19 -11.71 4.22 -6.69
C THR A 19 -12.76 3.76 -5.68
N PHE A 20 -13.11 2.47 -5.69
CA PHE A 20 -14.01 1.90 -4.69
C PHE A 20 -13.50 2.14 -3.27
N LEU A 21 -12.23 1.82 -3.00
CA LEU A 21 -11.63 1.97 -1.68
C LEU A 21 -11.58 3.44 -1.23
N LEU A 22 -11.13 4.34 -2.11
CA LEU A 22 -10.98 5.76 -1.81
C LEU A 22 -12.31 6.50 -1.66
N ILE A 23 -13.43 5.93 -2.12
CA ILE A 23 -14.76 6.51 -1.94
C ILE A 23 -15.46 5.89 -0.73
N ILE A 24 -15.51 4.57 -0.65
CA ILE A 24 -16.32 3.87 0.34
C ILE A 24 -15.75 4.04 1.76
N VAL A 25 -14.43 3.93 1.93
CA VAL A 25 -13.82 4.02 3.27
C VAL A 25 -14.04 5.41 3.90
N PRO A 26 -13.80 6.54 3.21
CA PRO A 26 -14.14 7.86 3.75
C PRO A 26 -15.64 8.09 3.94
N LEU A 27 -16.49 7.53 3.06
CA LEU A 27 -17.93 7.66 3.18
C LEU A 27 -18.48 6.97 4.44
N ILE A 28 -18.03 5.74 4.71
CA ILE A 28 -18.42 4.99 5.91
C ILE A 28 -18.00 5.76 7.17
N TYR A 29 -16.75 6.20 7.23
CA TYR A 29 -16.25 7.00 8.35
C TYR A 29 -17.02 8.32 8.56
N TRP A 30 -17.35 9.01 7.47
CA TRP A 30 -18.18 10.22 7.56
C TRP A 30 -19.58 9.89 8.11
N PHE A 31 -20.21 8.82 7.62
CA PHE A 31 -21.51 8.37 8.10
C PHE A 31 -21.48 8.00 9.59
N GLU A 32 -20.46 7.26 10.03
CA GLU A 32 -20.27 6.92 11.43
C GLU A 32 -20.12 8.15 12.33
N LEU A 33 -19.29 9.12 11.95
CA LEU A 33 -19.05 10.31 12.76
C LEU A 33 -20.23 11.27 12.83
N TRP A 34 -20.95 11.47 11.71
CA TRP A 34 -21.93 12.54 11.60
C TRP A 34 -23.37 12.06 11.73
N ILE A 35 -23.64 10.77 11.52
CA ILE A 35 -24.98 10.20 11.59
C ILE A 35 -25.10 9.23 12.77
N VAL A 36 -24.23 8.22 12.85
CA VAL A 36 -24.37 7.16 13.87
C VAL A 36 -23.98 7.66 15.26
N LEU A 37 -22.82 8.31 15.38
CA LEU A 37 -22.27 8.68 16.67
C LEU A 37 -23.13 9.69 17.45
N PRO A 38 -23.67 10.75 16.81
CA PRO A 38 -24.56 11.69 17.50
C PRO A 38 -25.89 11.10 17.94
N GLU A 39 -26.37 10.06 17.26
CA GLU A 39 -27.60 9.34 17.62
C GLU A 39 -27.37 8.44 18.86
N LEU A 40 -26.14 7.93 19.03
CA LEU A 40 -25.79 7.05 20.15
C LEU A 40 -25.33 7.81 21.40
N TYR A 41 -24.61 8.92 21.23
CA TYR A 41 -24.03 9.68 22.32
C TYR A 41 -24.25 11.19 22.13
N GLU A 42 -24.67 11.85 23.21
CA GLU A 42 -24.81 13.30 23.21
C GLU A 42 -23.48 13.99 22.91
N TYR A 43 -23.54 15.06 22.12
CA TYR A 43 -22.38 15.85 21.72
C TYR A 43 -21.59 16.34 22.95
N GLY A 44 -20.27 16.11 22.91
CA GLY A 44 -19.34 16.58 23.94
C GLY A 44 -19.27 15.69 25.19
N THR A 45 -20.06 14.63 25.28
CA THR A 45 -19.89 13.62 26.33
C THR A 45 -18.56 12.88 26.18
N SER A 46 -18.05 12.32 27.29
CA SER A 46 -16.78 11.57 27.27
C SER A 46 -16.79 10.39 26.28
N PRO A 47 -17.87 9.58 26.15
CA PRO A 47 -17.95 8.53 25.13
C PRO A 47 -17.92 9.08 23.71
N HIS A 48 -18.67 10.14 23.42
CA HIS A 48 -18.66 10.78 22.10
C HIS A 48 -17.25 11.23 21.70
N ILE A 49 -16.53 11.91 22.61
CA ILE A 49 -15.14 12.36 22.36
C ILE A 49 -14.20 11.16 22.16
N PHE A 50 -14.33 10.11 22.99
CA PHE A 50 -13.51 8.91 22.88
C PHE A 50 -13.65 8.24 21.50
N HIS A 51 -14.88 8.03 21.04
CA HIS A 51 -15.17 7.43 19.74
C HIS A 51 -14.71 8.31 18.57
N CYS A 52 -14.89 9.64 18.65
CA CYS A 52 -14.32 10.57 17.66
C CYS A 52 -12.80 10.43 17.55
N CYS A 53 -12.09 10.42 18.69
CA CYS A 53 -10.63 10.29 18.72
C CYS A 53 -10.17 8.92 18.20
N LEU A 54 -10.83 7.83 18.63
CA LEU A 54 -10.50 6.48 18.21
C LEU A 54 -10.74 6.26 16.72
N GLY A 55 -11.92 6.63 16.21
CA GLY A 55 -12.24 6.55 14.79
C GLY A 55 -11.27 7.38 13.94
N SER A 56 -10.97 8.62 14.36
CA SER A 56 -9.99 9.48 13.67
C SER A 56 -8.59 8.88 13.66
N PHE A 57 -8.17 8.25 14.76
CA PHE A 57 -6.88 7.57 14.85
C PHE A 57 -6.80 6.37 13.90
N ILE A 58 -7.85 5.54 13.84
CA ILE A 58 -7.92 4.40 12.92
C ILE A 58 -7.86 4.91 11.47
N MET A 59 -8.69 5.90 11.13
CA MET A 59 -8.73 6.48 9.79
C MET A 59 -7.38 7.07 9.37
N LEU A 60 -6.71 7.82 10.25
CA LEU A 60 -5.38 8.37 9.98
C LEU A 60 -4.36 7.27 9.67
N ASN A 61 -4.43 6.14 10.37
CA ASN A 61 -3.54 5.01 10.12
C ASN A 61 -3.87 4.28 8.81
N VAL A 62 -5.15 4.11 8.46
CA VAL A 62 -5.57 3.54 7.16
C VAL A 62 -5.01 4.40 6.03
N VAL A 63 -5.31 5.70 6.03
CA VAL A 63 -4.89 6.64 4.97
C VAL A 63 -3.36 6.79 4.93
N GLY A 64 -2.73 6.93 6.10
CA GLY A 64 -1.28 7.08 6.19
C GLY A 64 -0.53 5.88 5.63
N ASN A 65 -0.87 4.67 6.09
CA ASN A 65 -0.19 3.46 5.62
C ASN A 65 -0.50 3.13 4.16
N PHE A 66 -1.72 3.40 3.69
CA PHE A 66 -2.05 3.34 2.25
C PHE A 66 -1.13 4.26 1.45
N THR A 67 -1.02 5.53 1.87
CA THR A 67 -0.19 6.54 1.21
C THR A 67 1.28 6.13 1.18
N TYR A 68 1.84 5.69 2.31
CA TYR A 68 3.23 5.20 2.35
C TYR A 68 3.44 3.94 1.51
N THR A 69 2.44 3.08 1.38
CA THR A 69 2.51 1.90 0.49
C THR A 69 2.64 2.30 -0.97
N VAL A 70 1.87 3.29 -1.41
CA VAL A 70 1.82 3.77 -2.80
C VAL A 70 3.03 4.65 -3.15
N LEU A 71 3.53 5.45 -2.20
CA LEU A 71 4.64 6.37 -2.46
C LEU A 71 6.01 5.72 -2.40
N CYS A 72 6.12 4.55 -1.76
CA CYS A 72 7.40 3.89 -1.54
C CYS A 72 7.80 3.00 -2.74
N ASP A 73 8.83 3.42 -3.47
CA ASP A 73 9.38 2.66 -4.59
C ASP A 73 10.07 1.37 -4.12
N THR A 74 9.54 0.23 -4.55
CA THR A 74 10.13 -1.11 -4.31
C THR A 74 10.74 -1.72 -5.59
N SER A 75 10.88 -0.94 -6.65
CA SER A 75 11.46 -1.39 -7.90
C SER A 75 12.96 -1.66 -7.77
N ILE A 76 13.48 -2.42 -8.72
CA ILE A 76 14.89 -2.75 -8.85
C ILE A 76 15.81 -1.51 -8.94
N ARG A 77 15.26 -0.34 -9.30
CA ARG A 77 16.02 0.91 -9.45
C ARG A 77 16.67 1.39 -8.15
N GLN A 78 16.14 0.94 -7.00
CA GLN A 78 16.69 1.26 -5.69
C GLN A 78 17.93 0.41 -5.33
N VAL A 79 18.26 -0.61 -6.13
CA VAL A 79 19.33 -1.56 -5.85
C VAL A 79 20.51 -1.33 -6.78
N LEU A 80 21.71 -1.28 -6.22
CA LEU A 80 22.95 -1.31 -6.98
C LEU A 80 23.14 -2.69 -7.60
N ILE A 81 23.20 -2.74 -8.93
CA ILE A 81 23.39 -3.98 -9.68
C ILE A 81 24.90 -4.23 -9.83
N PRO A 82 25.43 -5.37 -9.39
CA PRO A 82 26.82 -5.75 -9.59
C PRO A 82 27.11 -5.92 -11.08
N THR A 83 28.15 -5.25 -11.57
CA THR A 83 28.60 -5.34 -12.95
C THR A 83 29.63 -6.44 -13.16
N ASN A 84 30.36 -6.83 -12.11
CA ASN A 84 31.37 -7.87 -12.18
C ASN A 84 30.77 -9.24 -11.85
N LYS A 85 31.13 -10.24 -12.63
CA LYS A 85 30.68 -11.63 -12.44
C LYS A 85 31.04 -12.19 -11.06
N GLY A 86 32.14 -11.74 -10.46
CA GLY A 86 32.58 -12.14 -9.12
C GLY A 86 31.72 -11.62 -7.97
N ASP A 87 30.96 -10.53 -8.20
CA ASP A 87 30.11 -9.91 -7.18
C ASP A 87 28.66 -10.48 -7.18
N ILE A 88 28.33 -11.28 -8.19
CA ILE A 88 27.03 -11.93 -8.33
C ILE A 88 26.97 -13.13 -7.37
N LYS A 89 26.25 -12.95 -6.27
CA LYS A 89 26.02 -14.02 -5.29
C LYS A 89 25.06 -15.08 -5.83
N GLU A 90 25.02 -16.24 -5.18
CA GLU A 90 24.02 -17.26 -5.49
C GLU A 90 22.58 -16.70 -5.40
N GLY A 91 21.73 -17.14 -6.33
CA GLY A 91 20.31 -16.78 -6.35
C GLY A 91 19.95 -15.50 -7.10
N TRP A 92 20.91 -14.74 -7.61
CA TRP A 92 20.67 -13.67 -8.58
C TRP A 92 20.16 -14.26 -9.90
N ARG A 93 19.22 -13.58 -10.56
CA ARG A 93 18.55 -14.09 -11.77
C ARG A 93 18.47 -13.04 -12.85
N PHE A 94 18.72 -13.42 -14.09
CA PHE A 94 18.55 -12.54 -15.23
C PHE A 94 17.06 -12.40 -15.61
N CYS A 95 16.57 -11.17 -15.67
CA CYS A 95 15.27 -10.85 -16.24
C CYS A 95 15.45 -10.50 -17.72
N ARG A 96 14.80 -11.27 -18.61
CA ARG A 96 14.85 -11.04 -20.06
C ARG A 96 14.11 -9.78 -20.50
N ILE A 97 13.05 -9.38 -19.79
CA ILE A 97 12.19 -8.24 -20.17
C ILE A 97 12.87 -6.91 -19.79
N CYS A 98 13.46 -6.84 -18.59
CA CYS A 98 14.19 -5.67 -18.13
C CYS A 98 15.68 -5.69 -18.50
N GLU A 99 16.15 -6.77 -19.13
CA GLU A 99 17.55 -6.99 -19.54
C GLU A 99 18.58 -6.74 -18.43
N LEU A 100 18.27 -7.17 -17.21
CA LEU A 100 19.10 -6.93 -16.03
C LEU A 100 19.21 -8.16 -15.14
N ILE A 101 20.26 -8.21 -14.31
CA ILE A 101 20.41 -9.23 -13.27
C ILE A 101 19.75 -8.71 -12.00
N GLY A 102 18.63 -9.33 -11.62
CA GLY A 102 17.91 -9.03 -10.40
C GLY A 102 18.48 -9.77 -9.18
N PRO A 103 18.45 -9.15 -7.98
CA PRO A 103 18.86 -9.79 -6.74
C PRO A 103 17.91 -10.96 -6.40
N PRO A 104 18.30 -11.82 -5.42
CA PRO A 104 17.47 -12.93 -5.00
C PRO A 104 16.07 -12.49 -4.62
N ARG A 105 15.07 -13.29 -5.01
CA ARG A 105 13.63 -13.04 -4.77
C ARG A 105 13.06 -11.81 -5.48
N SER A 106 13.81 -11.15 -6.37
CA SER A 106 13.22 -10.17 -7.29
C SER A 106 12.51 -10.87 -8.45
N TRP A 107 11.40 -10.28 -8.91
CA TRP A 107 10.60 -10.80 -10.02
C TRP A 107 10.02 -9.66 -10.84
N HIS A 108 9.90 -9.89 -12.15
CA HIS A 108 9.24 -8.95 -13.06
C HIS A 108 7.73 -8.91 -12.80
N CYS A 109 7.15 -7.72 -12.78
CA CYS A 109 5.71 -7.55 -12.80
C CYS A 109 5.30 -7.04 -14.18
N ASP A 110 4.51 -7.84 -14.92
CA ASP A 110 4.07 -7.47 -16.27
C ASP A 110 3.13 -6.25 -16.26
N ILE A 111 2.39 -6.03 -15.16
CA ILE A 111 1.47 -4.89 -15.01
C ILE A 111 2.25 -3.58 -14.83
N CYS A 112 3.22 -3.57 -13.92
CA CYS A 112 4.08 -2.39 -13.69
C CYS A 112 5.23 -2.27 -14.71
N ASN A 113 5.43 -3.31 -15.53
CA ASN A 113 6.52 -3.46 -16.49
C ASN A 113 7.92 -3.17 -15.90
N ILE A 114 8.18 -3.70 -14.70
CA ILE A 114 9.46 -3.52 -14.01
C ILE A 114 9.74 -4.67 -13.03
N CYS A 115 11.02 -4.97 -12.79
CA CYS A 115 11.42 -5.87 -11.71
C CYS A 115 11.22 -5.22 -10.34
N ILE A 116 10.62 -5.98 -9.42
CA ILE A 116 10.35 -5.57 -8.04
C ILE A 116 11.22 -6.38 -7.09
N VAL A 117 11.86 -5.71 -6.14
CA VAL A 117 12.75 -6.33 -5.14
C VAL A 117 11.91 -7.05 -4.10
N LYS A 118 12.24 -8.32 -3.81
CA LYS A 118 11.45 -9.18 -2.91
C LYS A 118 9.96 -9.10 -3.23
N ARG A 119 9.61 -9.19 -4.53
CA ARG A 119 8.23 -9.06 -5.01
C ARG A 119 7.34 -10.05 -4.29
N ASP A 120 6.27 -9.54 -3.71
CA ASP A 120 5.17 -10.35 -3.20
C ASP A 120 4.11 -10.47 -4.29
N HIS A 121 3.37 -9.38 -4.56
CA HIS A 121 2.35 -9.34 -5.60
C HIS A 121 2.09 -7.91 -6.11
N HIS A 122 1.33 -7.79 -7.20
CA HIS A 122 0.70 -6.52 -7.61
C HIS A 122 -0.66 -6.42 -6.95
N CYS A 123 -0.88 -5.43 -6.10
CA CYS A 123 -2.13 -5.29 -5.37
C CYS A 123 -3.08 -4.35 -6.14
N ILE A 124 -4.25 -4.87 -6.51
CA ILE A 124 -5.28 -4.08 -7.20
C ILE A 124 -5.87 -2.97 -6.31
N PHE A 125 -5.85 -3.14 -4.99
CA PHE A 125 -6.42 -2.17 -4.04
C PHE A 125 -5.49 -0.99 -3.75
N THR A 126 -4.18 -1.13 -3.99
CA THR A 126 -3.21 -0.04 -3.88
C THR A 126 -2.66 0.38 -5.24
N ALA A 127 -3.07 -0.27 -6.33
CA ALA A 127 -2.58 -0.06 -7.69
C ALA A 127 -1.04 -0.12 -7.84
N CYS A 128 -0.35 -0.81 -6.93
CA CYS A 128 1.11 -0.90 -6.94
C CYS A 128 1.60 -2.29 -6.52
N CYS A 129 2.86 -2.57 -6.84
CA CYS A 129 3.51 -3.78 -6.34
C CYS A 129 3.89 -3.66 -4.87
N VAL A 130 3.58 -4.71 -4.11
CA VAL A 130 4.10 -4.92 -2.75
C VAL A 130 5.42 -5.67 -2.85
N GLY A 131 6.45 -5.12 -2.23
CA GLY A 131 7.80 -5.65 -2.22
C GLY A 131 8.59 -5.19 -1.01
N HIS A 132 9.91 -5.31 -1.06
CA HIS A 132 10.79 -5.13 0.10
C HIS A 132 10.54 -3.84 0.88
N CYS A 133 10.45 -2.70 0.17
CA CYS A 133 10.47 -1.38 0.81
C CYS A 133 9.11 -0.98 1.38
N ASN A 134 8.01 -1.45 0.81
CA ASN A 134 6.65 -1.04 1.18
C ASN A 134 5.84 -2.14 1.90
N GLN A 135 6.35 -3.37 2.01
CA GLN A 135 5.67 -4.49 2.66
C GLN A 135 5.21 -4.18 4.09
N ARG A 136 5.99 -3.44 4.88
CA ARG A 136 5.59 -3.05 6.24
C ARG A 136 4.34 -2.16 6.23
N TYR A 137 4.31 -1.14 5.38
CA TYR A 137 3.18 -0.21 5.29
C TYR A 137 1.94 -0.93 4.77
N PHE A 138 2.09 -1.84 3.81
CA PHE A 138 0.99 -2.65 3.30
C PHE A 138 0.36 -3.53 4.38
N LEU A 139 1.18 -4.18 5.22
CA LEU A 139 0.68 -5.00 6.32
C LEU A 139 -0.04 -4.16 7.39
N MET A 140 0.50 -2.99 7.72
CA MET A 140 -0.16 -2.07 8.66
C MET A 140 -1.47 -1.52 8.08
N PHE A 141 -1.51 -1.23 6.79
CA PHE A 141 -2.73 -0.80 6.10
C PHE A 141 -3.84 -1.86 6.21
N ILE A 142 -3.54 -3.13 5.90
CA ILE A 142 -4.52 -4.22 6.06
C ILE A 142 -4.94 -4.38 7.53
N PHE A 143 -4.00 -4.29 8.46
CA PHE A 143 -4.30 -4.42 9.89
C PHE A 143 -5.29 -3.36 10.38
N TYR A 144 -5.07 -2.09 10.02
CA TYR A 144 -5.97 -1.01 10.41
C TYR A 144 -7.30 -1.04 9.65
N LEU A 145 -7.32 -1.51 8.39
CA LEU A 145 -8.58 -1.79 7.70
C LEU A 145 -9.39 -2.87 8.44
N PHE A 146 -8.73 -3.95 8.87
CA PHE A 146 -9.39 -5.00 9.65
C PHE A 146 -9.95 -4.46 10.97
N ILE A 147 -9.17 -3.67 11.73
CA ILE A 147 -9.68 -3.01 12.94
C ILE A 147 -10.87 -2.11 12.62
N SER A 148 -10.82 -1.36 11.52
CA SER A 148 -11.92 -0.50 11.08
C SER A 148 -13.21 -1.26 10.75
N THR A 149 -13.13 -2.56 10.44
CA THR A 149 -14.34 -3.39 10.22
C THR A 149 -14.92 -3.97 11.53
N LEU A 150 -14.16 -3.95 12.61
CA LEU A 150 -14.59 -4.40 13.93
C LEU A 150 -15.13 -3.25 14.80
N TYR A 151 -14.66 -2.04 14.51
CA TYR A 151 -15.13 -0.79 15.11
C TYR A 151 -16.47 -0.39 14.49
#